data_AF-A0A3C1RS87-F1
#
_entry.id   AF-A0A3C1RS87-F1
#
_cell.length_a   1.000
_cell.length_b   1.000
_cell.length_c   1.000
_cell.angle_alpha   90.00
_cell.angle_beta   90.00
_cell.angle_gamma   90.00
#
_symmetry.space_group_name_H-M   'P 1'
#
loop_
_entity.id
_entity.type
_entity.pdbx_description
1 polymer ?
#
loop_
_entity_poly.entity_id
_entity_poly.type
_entity_poly.pdbx_seq_one_letter_code
_entity_poly.pdbx_strand_id
1 'polypeptide(L)'
;MSSPPDNFLLRPSLEQLLAEIVAINHAWKEARFMFGNSAGLTVSLRNLKTRSQVRLLHNYAPEKVYLKIDEQALEPSLEVDNDAETGEPLYGLILRKPVNGVTDAAHLPVRVAQEFLSESEIKRFTQN
;
A
#
# COMPACT_ATOMS: atom_id res chain seq x y z
N MET A 1 -0.02 13.93 -37.72
CA MET A 1 0.68 13.24 -36.61
C MET A 1 -0.22 13.38 -35.41
N SER A 2 -0.85 12.30 -34.96
CA SER A 2 -1.70 12.32 -33.76
C SER A 2 -0.81 12.49 -32.53
N SER A 3 -1.17 13.41 -31.63
CA SER A 3 -0.53 13.52 -30.32
C SER A 3 -0.49 12.15 -29.63
N PRO A 4 0.57 11.81 -28.87
CA PRO A 4 0.56 10.59 -28.07
C PRO A 4 -0.64 10.65 -27.11
N PRO A 5 -1.27 9.52 -26.74
CA PRO A 5 -2.38 9.54 -25.81
C PRO A 5 -1.86 10.03 -24.45
N ASP A 6 -2.14 11.29 -24.17
CA ASP A 6 -1.79 11.97 -22.93
C ASP A 6 -2.36 11.20 -21.73
N ASN A 7 -1.51 10.98 -20.72
CA ASN A 7 -1.87 10.79 -19.31
C ASN A 7 -2.10 9.37 -18.73
N PHE A 8 -2.04 8.27 -19.50
CA PHE A 8 -2.23 6.90 -18.93
C PHE A 8 -1.16 6.50 -17.90
N LEU A 9 0.09 6.94 -18.08
CA LEU A 9 1.19 6.62 -17.16
C LEU A 9 1.08 7.37 -15.83
N LEU A 10 0.46 8.55 -15.79
CA LEU A 10 0.33 9.37 -14.58
C LEU A 10 -0.99 9.10 -13.85
N ARG A 11 -2.04 8.70 -14.58
CA ARG A 11 -3.35 8.33 -14.03
C ARG A 11 -3.75 6.94 -14.55
N PRO A 12 -3.24 5.88 -13.91
CA PRO A 12 -3.57 4.51 -14.30
C PRO A 12 -5.03 4.26 -13.92
N SER A 13 -5.69 3.30 -14.55
CA SER A 13 -7.00 2.86 -14.06
C SER A 13 -6.89 2.26 -12.64
N LEU A 14 -8.01 2.20 -11.92
CA LEU A 14 -8.06 1.57 -10.60
C LEU A 14 -7.61 0.11 -10.70
N GLU A 15 -8.12 -0.59 -11.71
CA GLU A 15 -7.81 -1.99 -12.04
C GLU A 15 -6.31 -2.21 -12.24
N GLN A 16 -5.65 -1.35 -13.03
CA GLN A 16 -4.22 -1.43 -13.29
C GLN A 16 -3.40 -1.21 -12.02
N LEU A 17 -3.72 -0.16 -11.26
CA LEU A 17 -2.97 0.16 -10.04
C LEU A 17 -3.13 -0.90 -8.95
N LEU A 18 -4.32 -1.51 -8.84
CA LEU A 18 -4.55 -2.65 -7.94
C LEU A 18 -3.73 -3.86 -8.36
N ALA A 19 -3.75 -4.22 -9.65
CA ALA A 19 -2.96 -5.34 -10.17
C ALA A 19 -1.46 -5.13 -9.92
N GLU A 20 -0.95 -3.91 -10.13
CA GLU A 20 0.42 -3.54 -9.82
C GLU A 20 0.74 -3.70 -8.33
N ILE A 21 -0.09 -3.16 -7.44
CA ILE A 21 0.12 -3.27 -5.99
C ILE A 21 0.16 -4.73 -5.54
N VAL A 22 -0.77 -5.56 -6.02
CA VAL A 22 -0.81 -7.00 -5.69
C VAL A 22 0.46 -7.70 -6.16
N ALA A 23 0.88 -7.46 -7.40
CA ALA A 23 2.09 -8.06 -7.97
C ALA A 23 3.35 -7.63 -7.19
N ILE A 24 3.50 -6.34 -6.88
CA ILE A 24 4.65 -5.81 -6.12
C ILE A 24 4.63 -6.37 -4.68
N ASN A 25 3.47 -6.48 -4.04
CA ASN A 25 3.34 -7.06 -2.70
C ASN A 25 3.75 -8.54 -2.68
N HIS A 26 3.37 -9.32 -3.69
CA HIS A 26 3.84 -10.71 -3.82
C HIS A 26 5.36 -10.76 -4.03
N ALA A 27 5.90 -9.96 -4.94
CA ALA A 27 7.35 -9.90 -5.17
C ALA A 27 8.12 -9.48 -3.91
N TRP A 28 7.60 -8.53 -3.13
CA TRP A 28 8.18 -8.11 -1.86
C TRP A 28 8.21 -9.25 -0.84
N LYS A 29 7.11 -10.01 -0.69
CA LYS A 29 7.04 -11.17 0.21
C LYS A 29 8.06 -12.25 -0.18
N GLU A 30 8.18 -12.55 -1.46
CA GLU A 30 9.16 -13.50 -1.99
C GLU A 30 10.60 -13.03 -1.78
N ALA A 31 10.90 -11.75 -2.08
CA ALA A 31 12.22 -11.17 -1.86
C ALA A 31 12.60 -11.16 -0.37
N ARG A 32 11.64 -10.83 0.51
CA ARG A 32 11.79 -10.90 1.97
C ARG A 32 12.15 -12.31 2.42
N PHE A 33 11.46 -13.31 1.89
CA PHE A 33 11.72 -14.72 2.23
C PHE A 33 13.10 -15.18 1.76
N MET A 34 13.52 -14.82 0.54
CA MET A 34 14.78 -15.27 -0.05
C MET A 34 16.02 -14.51 0.46
N PHE A 35 15.92 -13.20 0.64
CA PHE A 35 17.08 -12.32 0.86
C PHE A 35 17.05 -11.62 2.22
N GLY A 36 15.96 -11.76 2.99
CA GLY A 36 15.76 -11.07 4.25
C GLY A 36 15.24 -9.63 4.08
N ASN A 37 14.92 -9.01 5.22
CA ASN A 37 14.23 -7.71 5.29
C ASN A 37 15.09 -6.53 4.82
N SER A 38 16.39 -6.55 5.11
CA SER A 38 17.32 -5.45 4.86
C SER A 38 17.98 -5.50 3.48
N ALA A 39 17.74 -6.56 2.70
CA ALA A 39 18.26 -6.66 1.34
C ALA A 39 17.72 -5.51 0.47
N GLY A 40 18.59 -4.91 -0.35
CA GLY A 40 18.24 -3.75 -1.18
C GLY A 40 17.03 -3.98 -2.09
N LEU A 41 16.86 -5.20 -2.63
CA LEU A 41 15.68 -5.58 -3.42
C LEU A 41 14.41 -5.59 -2.56
N THR A 42 14.44 -6.21 -1.37
CA THR A 42 13.31 -6.24 -0.44
C THR A 42 12.88 -4.83 -0.06
N VAL A 43 13.83 -3.96 0.28
CA VAL A 43 13.58 -2.55 0.62
C VAL A 43 12.99 -1.79 -0.57
N SER A 44 13.53 -1.98 -1.77
CA SER A 44 13.05 -1.32 -2.99
C SER A 44 11.62 -1.71 -3.34
N LEU A 45 11.28 -3.00 -3.26
CA LEU A 45 9.92 -3.51 -3.51
C LEU A 45 8.93 -3.03 -2.46
N ARG A 46 9.32 -3.01 -1.18
CA ARG A 46 8.50 -2.41 -0.11
C ARG A 46 8.19 -0.96 -0.40
N ASN A 47 9.22 -0.16 -0.73
CA ASN A 47 9.05 1.26 -1.00
C ASN A 47 8.19 1.50 -2.26
N LEU A 48 8.34 0.66 -3.29
CA LEU A 48 7.53 0.73 -4.50
C LEU A 48 6.06 0.41 -4.20
N LYS A 49 5.79 -0.63 -3.42
CA LYS A 49 4.44 -0.97 -2.94
C LYS A 49 3.82 0.22 -2.21
N THR A 50 4.53 0.79 -1.24
CA THR A 50 4.06 1.94 -0.46
C THR A 50 3.69 3.12 -1.36
N ARG A 51 4.57 3.49 -2.31
CA ARG A 51 4.30 4.60 -3.23
C ARG A 51 3.09 4.34 -4.12
N SER A 52 2.90 3.10 -4.59
CA SER A 52 1.72 2.72 -5.36
C SER A 52 0.43 2.78 -4.53
N GLN A 53 0.48 2.34 -3.27
CA GLN A 53 -0.65 2.45 -2.33
C GLN A 53 -1.01 3.91 -2.02
N VAL A 54 -0.02 4.78 -1.80
CA VAL A 54 -0.25 6.22 -1.60
C VAL A 54 -0.89 6.85 -2.84
N ARG A 55 -0.38 6.53 -4.03
CA ARG A 55 -0.96 6.96 -5.31
C ARG A 55 -2.40 6.48 -5.49
N LEU A 56 -2.72 5.26 -5.05
CA LEU A 56 -4.09 4.73 -5.07
C LEU A 56 -5.02 5.57 -4.20
N LEU A 57 -4.58 5.91 -2.98
CA LEU A 57 -5.37 6.73 -2.05
C LEU A 57 -5.59 8.15 -2.61
N HIS A 58 -4.54 8.81 -3.11
CA HIS A 58 -4.69 10.15 -3.69
C HIS A 58 -5.64 10.22 -4.88
N ASN A 59 -5.69 9.17 -5.70
CA ASN A 59 -6.51 9.16 -6.90
C ASN A 59 -7.96 8.68 -6.68
N TYR A 60 -8.20 7.88 -5.64
CA TYR A 60 -9.44 7.10 -5.52
C TYR A 60 -10.08 7.05 -4.13
N ALA A 61 -9.44 7.62 -3.10
CA ALA A 61 -10.01 7.67 -1.76
C ALA A 61 -10.68 9.02 -1.46
N PRO A 62 -11.78 9.03 -0.68
CA PRO A 62 -12.42 7.88 -0.04
C PRO A 62 -13.48 7.16 -0.90
N GLU A 63 -13.71 7.58 -2.15
CA GLU A 63 -14.89 7.19 -2.94
C GLU A 63 -14.84 5.75 -3.45
N LYS A 64 -13.66 5.20 -3.72
CA LYS A 64 -13.50 3.82 -4.21
C LYS A 64 -12.62 2.96 -3.31
N VAL A 65 -11.66 3.59 -2.62
CA VAL A 65 -10.75 2.94 -1.67
C VAL A 65 -10.78 3.71 -0.36
N TYR A 66 -10.64 3.06 0.78
CA TYR A 66 -10.49 3.73 2.08
C TYR A 66 -9.57 2.95 3.01
N LEU A 67 -9.01 3.63 4.00
CA LEU A 67 -8.21 3.01 5.06
C LEU A 67 -9.15 2.46 6.14
N LYS A 68 -8.88 1.23 6.57
CA LYS A 68 -9.52 0.60 7.73
C LYS A 68 -8.44 -0.01 8.61
N ILE A 69 -8.45 0.30 9.91
CA ILE A 69 -7.55 -0.37 10.85
C ILE A 69 -7.87 -1.86 10.86
N ASP A 70 -6.86 -2.68 10.65
CA ASP A 70 -6.94 -4.12 10.87
C ASP A 70 -6.50 -4.41 12.31
N GLU A 71 -7.47 -4.60 13.19
CA GLU A 71 -7.24 -4.86 14.62
C GLU A 71 -6.60 -6.24 14.89
N GLN A 72 -6.60 -7.13 13.89
CA GLN A 72 -6.08 -8.50 14.01
C GLN A 72 -4.73 -8.66 13.31
N ALA A 73 -4.44 -7.83 12.30
CA ALA A 73 -3.16 -7.86 11.61
C ALA A 73 -2.12 -6.99 12.31
N LEU A 74 -1.08 -7.67 12.80
CA LEU A 74 0.13 -7.06 13.32
C LEU A 74 1.32 -7.60 12.50
N GLU A 75 2.08 -6.74 11.83
CA GLU A 75 3.34 -7.15 11.20
C GLU A 75 4.50 -6.91 12.18
N PRO A 76 5.51 -7.81 12.26
CA PRO A 76 6.69 -7.57 13.07
C PRO A 76 7.30 -6.20 12.71
N SER A 77 7.46 -5.33 13.70
CA SER A 77 8.01 -3.99 13.51
C SER A 77 9.39 -4.09 12.86
N LEU A 78 9.53 -3.48 11.67
CA LEU A 78 10.74 -3.57 10.84
C LEU A 78 11.87 -2.65 11.32
N GLU A 79 11.72 -2.04 12.49
CA GLU A 79 12.69 -1.13 13.09
C GLU A 79 12.88 -1.48 14.57
N VAL A 80 13.75 -2.45 14.87
CA VAL A 80 14.50 -2.38 16.12
C VAL A 80 15.85 -3.08 15.99
N ASP A 81 16.92 -2.29 15.98
CA ASP A 81 18.08 -2.65 16.79
C ASP A 81 17.59 -2.67 18.25
N ASN A 82 17.25 -3.87 18.74
CA ASN A 82 16.85 -4.22 20.13
C ASN A 82 15.41 -3.93 20.57
N ASP A 83 14.69 -5.03 20.84
CA ASP A 83 13.44 -5.13 21.60
C ASP A 83 12.13 -4.65 20.94
N ALA A 84 11.45 -5.56 20.24
CA ALA A 84 10.19 -6.16 20.72
C ALA A 84 9.41 -6.82 19.57
N GLU A 85 8.90 -8.02 19.81
CA GLU A 85 7.86 -8.73 19.06
C GLU A 85 6.49 -8.00 19.13
N THR A 86 6.47 -6.67 19.21
CA THR A 86 5.24 -5.90 19.12
C THR A 86 4.96 -5.66 17.66
N GLY A 87 4.03 -6.43 17.12
CA GLY A 87 3.61 -6.19 15.76
C GLY A 87 2.93 -4.82 15.65
N GLU A 88 3.21 -4.11 14.56
CA GLU A 88 2.72 -2.76 14.31
C GLU A 88 1.28 -2.81 13.78
N PRO A 89 0.42 -1.85 14.15
CA PRO A 89 -0.93 -1.78 13.62
C PRO A 89 -0.89 -1.50 12.12
N LEU A 90 -1.81 -2.14 11.40
CA LEU A 90 -1.91 -2.03 9.95
C LEU A 90 -3.23 -1.38 9.54
N TYR A 91 -3.17 -0.59 8.47
CA TYR A 91 -4.34 -0.28 7.66
C TYR A 91 -4.49 -1.33 6.56
N GLY A 92 -5.69 -1.85 6.38
CA GLY A 92 -6.15 -2.41 5.11
C GLY A 92 -6.61 -1.28 4.18
N LEU A 93 -6.18 -1.31 2.92
CA LEU A 93 -6.68 -0.42 1.86
C LEU A 93 -7.89 -1.08 1.20
N ILE A 94 -9.08 -0.84 1.73
CA ILE A 94 -10.29 -1.59 1.36
C ILE A 94 -10.99 -0.96 0.16
N LEU A 95 -11.40 -1.80 -0.79
CA LEU A 95 -12.23 -1.38 -1.92
C LEU A 95 -13.70 -1.31 -1.52
N ARG A 96 -14.40 -0.22 -1.88
CA ARG A 96 -15.85 -0.10 -1.68
C ARG A 96 -16.65 -1.11 -2.49
N LYS A 97 -16.12 -1.50 -3.65
CA LYS A 97 -16.67 -2.54 -4.53
C LYS A 97 -15.53 -3.42 -4.99
N PRO A 98 -15.66 -4.76 -4.95
CA PRO A 98 -14.63 -5.63 -5.46
C PRO A 98 -14.32 -5.33 -6.94
N VAL A 99 -13.04 -5.38 -7.28
CA VAL A 99 -12.55 -5.18 -8.65
C VAL A 99 -11.84 -6.44 -9.08
N ASN A 100 -12.35 -7.15 -10.09
CA ASN A 100 -11.80 -8.44 -10.55
C ASN A 100 -11.58 -9.46 -9.42
N GLY A 101 -12.48 -9.49 -8.43
CA GLY A 101 -12.39 -10.39 -7.26
C GLY A 101 -11.45 -9.91 -6.14
N VAL A 102 -10.71 -8.81 -6.34
CA VAL A 102 -9.87 -8.19 -5.31
C VAL A 102 -10.73 -7.30 -4.42
N THR A 103 -10.57 -7.44 -3.09
CA THR A 103 -11.31 -6.68 -2.06
C THR A 103 -10.49 -5.59 -1.38
N ASP A 104 -9.17 -5.68 -1.45
CA ASP A 104 -8.24 -4.75 -0.82
C ASP A 104 -6.93 -4.63 -1.60
N ALA A 105 -6.20 -3.53 -1.38
CA ALA A 105 -4.91 -3.23 -1.99
C ALA A 105 -3.75 -3.51 -1.03
N ALA A 106 -3.81 -4.62 -0.30
CA ALA A 106 -2.85 -5.04 0.72
C ALA A 106 -2.72 -4.09 1.92
N HIS A 107 -2.00 -4.56 2.94
CA HIS A 107 -1.76 -3.80 4.18
C HIS A 107 -0.69 -2.72 4.01
N LEU A 108 -0.89 -1.62 4.75
CA LEU A 108 0.03 -0.50 4.92
C LEU A 108 0.19 -0.23 6.43
N PRO A 109 1.41 -0.29 6.99
CA PRO A 109 1.63 0.06 8.38
C PRO A 109 1.16 1.48 8.72
N VAL A 110 0.56 1.66 9.90
CA VAL A 110 0.08 2.98 10.34
C VAL A 110 1.22 4.00 10.36
N ARG A 111 2.41 3.61 10.84
CA ARG A 111 3.61 4.46 10.84
C ARG A 111 4.01 4.91 9.44
N VAL A 112 3.97 3.99 8.47
CA VAL A 112 4.29 4.32 7.06
C VAL A 112 3.21 5.22 6.46
N ALA A 113 1.93 5.00 6.79
CA ALA A 113 0.88 5.93 6.38
C ALA A 113 1.15 7.35 6.92
N GLN A 114 1.57 7.49 8.17
CA GLN A 114 1.93 8.77 8.80
C GLN A 114 3.20 9.42 8.20
N GLU A 115 4.10 8.64 7.60
CA GLU A 115 5.28 9.16 6.90
C GLU A 115 4.92 9.77 5.53
N PHE A 116 3.96 9.19 4.81
CA PHE A 116 3.65 9.56 3.43
C PHE A 116 2.37 10.37 3.24
N LEU A 117 1.50 10.43 4.26
CA LEU A 117 0.21 11.12 4.22
C LEU A 117 0.12 12.11 5.38
N SER A 118 -0.52 13.25 5.15
CA SER A 118 -0.81 14.16 6.25
C SER A 118 -1.89 13.59 7.18
N GLU A 119 -1.96 14.09 8.42
CA GLU A 119 -3.04 13.73 9.35
C GLU A 119 -4.44 14.00 8.77
N SER A 120 -4.59 15.09 8.01
CA SER A 120 -5.87 15.42 7.37
C SER A 120 -6.22 14.47 6.23
N GLU A 121 -5.22 13.98 5.49
CA GLU A 121 -5.39 12.94 4.48
C GLU A 121 -5.76 11.60 5.12
N ILE A 122 -5.05 11.17 6.16
CA ILE A 122 -5.37 9.94 6.90
C ILE A 122 -6.79 10.01 7.45
N LYS A 123 -7.19 11.13 8.06
CA LYS A 123 -8.55 11.32 8.56
C LYS A 123 -9.60 11.30 7.44
N ARG A 124 -9.29 11.86 6.27
CA ARG A 124 -10.18 11.85 5.11
C ARG A 124 -10.30 10.47 4.47
N PHE A 125 -9.19 9.74 4.40
CA PHE A 125 -9.11 8.43 3.76
C PHE A 125 -9.58 7.30 4.66
N THR A 126 -9.53 7.48 5.98
CA THR A 126 -10.07 6.52 6.95
C THR A 126 -11.58 6.64 7.00
N GLN A 127 -12.28 5.52 6.89
CA GLN A 127 -13.70 5.47 7.17
C GLN A 127 -13.90 5.18 8.66
N ASN A 128 -14.68 6.03 9.35
CA ASN A 128 -15.19 5.74 10.69
C ASN A 128 -16.17 4.57 10.67
#